data_AF-A0A2N1F7F3-F1
#
_entry.id   AF-A0A2N1F7F3-F1
#
_cell.length_a   1.000
_cell.length_b   1.000
_cell.length_c   1.000
_cell.angle_alpha   90.00
_cell.angle_beta   90.00
_cell.angle_gamma   90.00
#
_symmetry.space_group_name_H-M   'P 1'
#
loop_
_entity.id
_entity.type
_entity.pdbx_description
1 polymer ?
#
loop_
_entity_poly.entity_id
_entity_poly.type
_entity_poly.pdbx_seq_one_letter_code
_entity_poly.pdbx_strand_id
1 'polypeptide(L)'
;MCVLPLISENNTATIQLDLIVATAADLKEIDFYKPLPNDEFKAVYKRRMHLPFWLKSFKTNIVENKCYFINEHTKMDDILLFLKEDRVFIHKDFKVQ
;
A
#
# COMPACT_ATOMS: atom_id res chain seq x y z
N MET A 1 -30.88 39.06 -16.57
CA MET A 1 -29.70 38.59 -15.82
C MET A 1 -29.06 37.47 -16.63
N CYS A 2 -27.89 37.71 -17.23
CA CYS A 2 -27.12 36.66 -17.90
C CYS A 2 -26.29 35.93 -16.86
N VAL A 3 -26.45 34.61 -16.75
CA VAL A 3 -25.60 33.75 -15.93
C VAL A 3 -24.54 33.17 -16.85
N LEU A 4 -23.28 33.55 -16.65
CA LEU A 4 -22.15 32.96 -17.37
C LEU A 4 -21.86 31.57 -16.78
N PRO A 5 -21.72 30.52 -17.61
CA PRO A 5 -21.28 29.22 -17.13
C PRO A 5 -19.81 29.32 -16.69
N LEU A 6 -19.54 28.98 -15.43
CA LEU A 6 -18.19 28.73 -14.94
C LEU A 6 -17.67 27.47 -15.63
N ILE A 7 -16.94 27.65 -16.73
CA ILE A 7 -16.15 26.58 -17.34
C ILE A 7 -14.95 26.39 -16.41
N SER A 8 -15.11 25.48 -15.44
CA SER A 8 -13.99 24.97 -14.65
C SER A 8 -13.14 24.12 -15.59
N GLU A 9 -12.05 24.67 -16.10
CA GLU A 9 -11.01 23.89 -16.77
C GLU A 9 -10.41 22.92 -15.75
N ASN A 10 -10.91 21.68 -15.76
CA ASN A 10 -10.36 20.62 -14.94
C ASN A 10 -8.97 20.29 -15.48
N ASN A 11 -7.93 20.89 -14.90
CA ASN A 11 -6.55 20.50 -15.11
C ASN A 11 -6.38 19.04 -14.68
N THR A 12 -6.36 18.14 -15.65
CA THR A 12 -6.06 16.73 -15.43
C THR A 12 -4.58 16.51 -15.71
N ALA A 13 -3.90 15.85 -14.78
CA ALA A 13 -2.53 15.42 -14.94
C ALA A 13 -2.49 13.90 -15.07
N THR A 14 -1.78 13.41 -16.08
CA THR A 14 -1.50 11.98 -16.22
C THR A 14 -0.28 11.63 -15.37
N ILE A 15 -0.46 10.75 -14.39
CA ILE A 15 0.62 10.24 -13.54
C ILE A 15 0.90 8.79 -13.95
N GLN A 16 2.17 8.48 -14.17
CA GLN A 16 2.63 7.10 -14.39
C GLN A 16 3.22 6.57 -13.08
N LEU A 17 2.82 5.37 -12.68
CA LEU A 17 3.28 4.71 -11.46
C LEU A 17 3.90 3.36 -11.80
N ASP A 18 5.07 3.10 -11.23
CA ASP A 18 5.73 1.80 -11.34
C ASP A 18 5.32 0.92 -10.17
N LEU A 19 4.36 0.03 -10.42
CA LEU A 19 3.83 -0.89 -9.44
C LEU A 19 4.54 -2.24 -9.49
N ILE A 20 4.86 -2.77 -8.31
CA ILE A 20 5.48 -4.09 -8.13
C ILE A 20 4.68 -4.92 -7.12
N VAL A 21 4.80 -6.24 -7.21
CA VAL A 21 4.15 -7.15 -6.25
C VAL A 21 4.75 -6.95 -4.86
N ALA A 22 3.87 -6.74 -3.89
CA ALA A 22 4.22 -6.61 -2.48
C ALA A 22 4.43 -7.98 -1.83
N THR A 23 5.31 -8.01 -0.83
CA THR A 23 5.54 -9.16 0.04
C THR A 23 5.06 -8.85 1.46
N ALA A 24 4.99 -9.88 2.32
CA ALA A 24 4.64 -9.68 3.72
C ALA A 24 5.65 -8.81 4.49
N ALA A 25 6.91 -8.72 4.02
CA ALA A 25 7.93 -7.85 4.62
C ALA A 25 7.63 -6.37 4.31
N ASP A 26 7.13 -6.07 3.12
CA ASP A 26 6.84 -4.70 2.67
C ASP A 26 5.76 -4.00 3.50
N LEU A 27 4.84 -4.79 4.07
CA LEU A 27 3.74 -4.31 4.91
C LEU A 27 4.15 -4.11 6.38
N LYS A 28 5.43 -4.33 6.71
CA LYS A 28 5.95 -4.25 8.07
C LYS A 28 7.07 -3.22 8.16
N GLU A 29 7.22 -2.64 9.34
CA GLU A 29 8.34 -1.79 9.69
C GLU A 29 8.85 -2.15 11.08
N ILE A 30 10.10 -1.82 11.36
CA ILE A 30 10.70 -2.08 12.67
C ILE A 30 10.05 -1.13 13.68
N ASP A 31 9.51 -1.70 14.74
CA ASP A 31 8.97 -0.93 15.86
C ASP A 31 10.08 -0.61 16.86
N PHE A 32 10.75 -1.65 17.35
CA PHE A 32 11.88 -1.55 18.26
C PHE A 32 12.75 -2.81 18.23
N TYR A 33 13.95 -2.71 18.80
CA TYR A 33 14.84 -3.84 19.03
C TYR A 33 14.68 -4.33 20.46
N LYS A 34 14.25 -5.58 20.64
CA LYS A 34 14.12 -6.22 21.95
C LYS A 34 15.46 -6.83 22.36
N PRO A 35 16.02 -6.50 23.54
CA PRO A 35 17.22 -7.16 24.05
C PRO A 35 16.92 -8.61 24.43
N LEU A 36 17.86 -9.49 24.14
CA LEU A 36 17.85 -10.91 24.49
C LEU A 36 18.84 -11.18 25.63
N PRO A 37 18.70 -12.30 26.38
CA PRO A 37 19.55 -12.61 27.53
C PRO A 37 21.04 -12.83 27.23
N ASN A 38 21.40 -12.96 25.96
CA ASN A 38 22.75 -13.22 25.45
C ASN A 38 23.41 -11.96 24.84
N ASP A 39 23.01 -10.76 25.27
CA ASP A 39 23.44 -9.47 24.72
C ASP A 39 23.13 -9.28 23.21
N GLU A 40 22.25 -10.10 22.64
CA GLU A 40 21.77 -9.94 21.27
C GLU A 40 20.49 -9.08 21.22
N PHE A 41 20.19 -8.52 20.05
CA PHE A 41 18.99 -7.73 19.80
C PHE A 41 18.14 -8.37 18.72
N LYS A 42 16.83 -8.49 18.97
CA LYS A 42 15.85 -8.97 17.99
C LYS A 42 14.93 -7.85 17.54
N ALA A 43 14.83 -7.61 16.23
CA ALA A 43 13.86 -6.68 15.69
C ALA A 43 12.43 -7.18 15.93
N VAL A 44 11.61 -6.32 16.54
CA VAL A 44 10.16 -6.48 16.66
C VAL A 44 9.51 -5.61 15.60
N TYR A 45 8.59 -6.20 14.84
CA TYR A 45 7.98 -5.54 13.69
C TYR A 45 6.54 -5.15 14.00
N LYS A 46 6.12 -3.99 13.50
CA LYS A 46 4.72 -3.55 13.45
C LYS A 46 4.24 -3.40 12.02
N ARG A 47 2.95 -3.11 11.86
CA ARG A 47 2.35 -2.80 10.55
C ARG A 47 2.87 -1.45 10.06
N ARG A 48 3.22 -1.37 8.78
CA ARG A 48 3.63 -0.12 8.13
C ARG A 48 2.40 0.72 7.77
N MET A 49 2.04 1.61 8.68
CA MET A 49 0.84 2.45 8.53
C MET A 49 0.99 3.42 7.35
N HIS A 50 -0.14 3.77 6.73
CA HIS A 50 -0.22 4.69 5.60
C HIS A 50 0.54 4.26 4.33
N LEU A 51 1.00 3.00 4.25
CA LEU A 51 1.57 2.46 3.03
C LEU A 51 0.51 2.43 1.92
N PRO A 52 0.70 3.15 0.80
CA PRO A 52 -0.21 3.08 -0.34
C PRO A 52 -0.05 1.74 -1.07
N PHE A 53 -1.17 1.09 -1.37
CA PHE A 53 -1.19 -0.16 -2.13
C PHE A 53 -2.39 -0.23 -3.09
N TRP A 54 -2.26 -1.09 -4.09
CA TRP A 54 -3.27 -1.38 -5.10
C TRP A 54 -3.59 -2.86 -5.10
N LEU A 55 -4.82 -3.20 -5.45
CA LEU A 55 -5.28 -4.58 -5.51
C LEU A 55 -5.52 -4.98 -6.96
N LYS A 56 -5.22 -6.24 -7.26
CA LYS A 56 -5.57 -6.87 -8.53
C LYS A 56 -6.84 -7.67 -8.35
N SER A 57 -7.89 -7.28 -9.06
CA SER A 57 -9.21 -7.89 -8.94
C SER A 57 -9.18 -9.39 -9.25
N PHE A 58 -9.84 -10.19 -8.41
CA PHE A 58 -10.03 -11.63 -8.68
C PHE A 58 -10.87 -11.91 -9.92
N LYS A 59 -11.79 -11.01 -10.29
CA LYS A 59 -12.72 -11.21 -11.41
C LYS A 59 -12.10 -10.84 -12.75
N THR A 60 -11.47 -9.67 -12.83
CA THR A 60 -10.95 -9.12 -14.10
C THR A 60 -9.45 -9.37 -14.28
N ASN A 61 -8.74 -9.76 -13.21
CA ASN A 61 -7.29 -9.89 -13.20
C ASN A 61 -6.54 -8.60 -13.60
N ILE A 62 -7.18 -7.44 -13.44
CA ILE A 62 -6.61 -6.12 -13.71
C ILE A 62 -6.33 -5.43 -12.37
N VAL A 63 -5.24 -4.66 -12.31
CA VAL A 63 -4.92 -3.80 -11.16
C VAL A 63 -5.94 -2.66 -11.11
N GLU A 64 -6.61 -2.52 -9.98
CA GLU A 64 -7.60 -1.48 -9.78
C GLU A 64 -6.95 -0.09 -9.85
N ASN A 65 -7.64 0.91 -10.41
CA ASN A 65 -7.17 2.30 -10.40
C ASN A 65 -7.36 2.99 -9.03
N LYS A 66 -7.75 2.23 -8.00
CA LYS A 66 -7.98 2.74 -6.66
C LYS A 66 -6.77 2.47 -5.78
N CYS A 67 -6.24 3.52 -5.19
CA CYS A 67 -5.22 3.43 -4.15
C CYS A 67 -5.90 3.18 -2.79
N TYR A 68 -5.37 2.22 -2.04
CA TYR A 68 -5.76 1.90 -0.67
C TYR A 68 -4.60 2.24 0.27
N PHE A 69 -4.89 2.34 1.57
CA PHE A 69 -3.89 2.65 2.59
C PHE A 69 -4.08 1.73 3.78
N ILE A 70 -2.98 1.23 4.34
CA ILE A 70 -3.02 0.49 5.61
C ILE A 70 -3.33 1.48 6.73
N ASN A 71 -4.40 1.23 7.47
CA ASN A 71 -4.82 2.02 8.62
C ASN A 71 -5.24 1.11 9.78
N GLU A 72 -5.68 1.70 10.90
CA GLU A 72 -6.02 0.96 12.12
C GLU A 72 -7.23 0.04 11.94
N HIS A 73 -8.12 0.40 11.03
CA HIS A 73 -9.32 -0.36 10.68
C HIS A 73 -9.08 -1.42 9.61
N THR A 74 -7.86 -1.49 9.07
CA THR A 74 -7.50 -2.44 8.02
C THR A 74 -7.34 -3.83 8.63
N LYS A 75 -8.19 -4.76 8.18
CA LYS A 75 -8.07 -6.18 8.53
C LYS A 75 -6.91 -6.80 7.76
N MET A 76 -5.83 -7.10 8.47
CA MET A 76 -4.63 -7.67 7.84
C MET A 76 -4.88 -9.06 7.26
N ASP A 77 -5.79 -9.84 7.84
CA ASP A 77 -6.11 -11.17 7.33
C ASP A 77 -6.64 -11.12 5.89
N ASP A 78 -7.43 -10.09 5.58
CA ASP A 78 -7.92 -9.84 4.22
C ASP A 78 -6.73 -9.52 3.31
N ILE A 79 -5.85 -8.59 3.68
CA ILE A 79 -4.67 -8.25 2.87
C ILE A 79 -3.75 -9.46 2.68
N LEU A 80 -3.56 -10.28 3.70
CA LEU A 80 -2.75 -11.49 3.63
C LEU A 80 -3.31 -12.51 2.63
N LEU A 81 -4.64 -12.59 2.48
CA LEU A 81 -5.26 -13.43 1.45
C LEU A 81 -4.88 -12.94 0.05
N PHE A 82 -4.97 -11.63 -0.21
CA PHE A 82 -4.57 -11.07 -1.51
C PHE A 82 -3.06 -11.19 -1.76
N LEU A 83 -2.24 -11.04 -0.71
CA LEU A 83 -0.79 -11.20 -0.81
C LEU A 83 -0.39 -12.61 -1.23
N LYS A 84 -1.03 -13.64 -0.65
CA LYS A 84 -0.73 -15.04 -0.98
C LYS A 84 -0.96 -15.37 -2.45
N GLU A 85 -1.82 -14.60 -3.11
CA GLU A 85 -2.18 -14.76 -4.52
C GLU A 85 -1.42 -13.79 -5.44
N ASP A 86 -0.39 -13.08 -4.94
CA ASP A 86 0.37 -12.05 -5.66
C ASP A 86 -0.51 -10.91 -6.22
N ARG A 87 -1.54 -10.52 -5.46
CA ARG A 87 -2.56 -9.53 -5.87
C ARG A 87 -2.43 -8.17 -5.19
N VAL A 88 -1.43 -7.98 -4.34
CA VAL A 88 -1.15 -6.69 -3.70
C VAL A 88 0.04 -6.05 -4.37
N PHE A 89 -0.13 -4.80 -4.77
CA PHE A 89 0.89 -4.01 -5.47
C PHE A 89 1.22 -2.76 -4.68
N ILE A 90 2.48 -2.38 -4.67
CA ILE A 90 2.97 -1.13 -4.08
C ILE A 90 3.84 -0.39 -5.09
N HIS A 91 4.06 0.91 -4.89
CA HIS A 91 5.03 1.63 -5.70
C HIS A 91 6.44 1.08 -5.42
N LYS A 92 7.28 1.01 -6.47
CA LYS A 92 8.65 0.47 -6.37
C LYS A 92 9.49 1.09 -5.26
N ASP A 93 9.30 2.39 -5.01
CA ASP A 93 10.08 3.14 -4.01
C ASP A 93 9.76 2.73 -2.56
N PHE A 94 8.65 2.02 -2.33
CA PHE A 94 8.30 1.50 -1.01
C PHE A 94 8.80 0.08 -0.75
N LYS A 95 9.45 -0.56 -1.73
CA LYS A 95 9.97 -1.92 -1.58
C LYS A 95 11.00 -1.97 -0.46
N VAL A 96 10.83 -2.90 0.47
CA VAL A 96 11.87 -3.22 1.44
C VAL A 96 12.87 -4.14 0.73
N GLN A 97 14.15 -3.75 0.76
CA GLN A 97 15.26 -4.51 0.17
C GLN A 97 15.57 -5.76 0.99
#